data_AF-A0A949Y270-F1
#
_entry.id   AF-A0A949Y270-F1
#
_cell.length_a   1.000
_cell.length_b   1.000
_cell.length_c   1.000
_cell.angle_alpha   90.00
_cell.angle_beta   90.00
_cell.angle_gamma   90.00
#
_symmetry.space_group_name_H-M   'P 1'
#
loop_
_entity.id
_entity.type
_entity.pdbx_description
1 polymer ?
#
loop_
_entity_poly.entity_id
_entity_poly.type
_entity_poly.pdbx_seq_one_letter_code
_entity_poly.pdbx_strand_id
1 'polypeptide(L)'
;DIPSKYAAWCKAVNAACTGDLAPRVFQAALNLSEDRKGALFVVLRDPAVSIPQLIAPADRMIDEVATDDPEDPDNLSPRLAKRSLHHIARGQNLLDLDPSVIEALAGIDGAVVTDHAGRLLTFGAILRIDPEALKVARAVEGARTLAALAASYHGPVLKVSEDGFLTMFLGGRRVWEI
;
A
#
# COMPACT_ATOMS: atom_id res chain seq x y z
N ASP A 1 -3.94 24.12 -2.69
CA ASP A 1 -2.89 24.15 -1.64
C ASP A 1 -2.80 22.78 -0.94
N ILE A 2 -1.76 22.56 -0.12
CA ILE A 2 -1.56 21.31 0.63
C ILE A 2 -2.72 21.02 1.61
N PRO A 3 -3.20 21.98 2.42
CA PRO A 3 -4.33 21.77 3.34
C PRO A 3 -5.58 21.19 2.66
N SER A 4 -5.97 21.72 1.49
CA SER A 4 -7.14 21.23 0.75
C SER A 4 -6.98 19.79 0.27
N LYS A 5 -5.77 19.41 -0.14
CA LYS A 5 -5.45 18.05 -0.62
C LYS A 5 -5.38 17.06 0.54
N TYR A 6 -4.81 17.47 1.67
CA TYR A 6 -4.87 16.72 2.92
C TYR A 6 -6.30 16.50 3.40
N ALA A 7 -7.16 17.54 3.36
CA ALA A 7 -8.57 17.39 3.72
C ALA A 7 -9.31 16.39 2.81
N ALA A 8 -9.02 16.38 1.50
CA ALA A 8 -9.57 15.40 0.58
C ALA A 8 -9.09 13.97 0.88
N TRP A 9 -7.81 13.80 1.24
CA TRP A 9 -7.26 12.52 1.70
C TRP A 9 -7.94 12.03 2.97
N CYS A 10 -8.01 12.87 4.01
CA CYS A 10 -8.70 12.57 5.25
C CYS A 10 -10.14 12.17 5.01
N LYS A 11 -10.88 12.91 4.17
CA LYS A 11 -12.26 12.55 3.83
C LYS A 11 -12.36 11.19 3.17
N ALA A 12 -11.42 10.82 2.31
CA ALA A 12 -11.45 9.54 1.61
C ALA A 12 -11.07 8.35 2.51
N VAL A 13 -10.12 8.54 3.43
CA VAL A 13 -9.69 7.52 4.41
C VAL A 13 -10.71 7.38 5.54
N ASN A 14 -11.23 8.49 6.06
CA ASN A 14 -12.07 8.56 7.25
C ASN A 14 -13.57 8.69 6.92
N ALA A 15 -13.99 8.38 5.69
CA ALA A 15 -15.40 8.46 5.29
C ALA A 15 -16.36 7.63 6.17
N ALA A 16 -15.84 6.66 6.94
CA ALA A 16 -16.61 5.76 7.80
C ALA A 16 -16.12 5.64 9.26
N CYS A 17 -14.95 6.17 9.62
CA CYS A 17 -14.35 6.07 10.97
C CYS A 17 -13.47 7.30 11.26
N THR A 18 -13.41 7.75 12.52
CA THR A 18 -12.41 8.72 12.98
C THR A 18 -11.15 7.97 13.45
N GLY A 19 -10.08 8.04 12.67
CA GLY A 19 -8.79 7.44 13.03
C GLY A 19 -7.60 8.31 12.62
N ASP A 20 -6.48 8.13 13.32
CA ASP A 20 -5.20 8.82 13.09
C ASP A 20 -4.40 8.22 11.92
N LEU A 21 -5.00 7.33 11.13
CA LEU A 21 -4.33 6.69 10.00
C LEU A 21 -4.05 7.70 8.88
N ALA A 22 -5.02 8.54 8.57
CA ALA A 22 -4.89 9.53 7.51
C ALA A 22 -3.68 10.48 7.72
N PRO A 23 -3.52 11.13 8.91
CA PRO A 23 -2.33 11.95 9.18
C PRO A 23 -1.03 11.14 9.10
N ARG A 24 -0.98 9.93 9.68
CA ARG A 24 0.24 9.11 9.68
C ARG A 24 0.71 8.73 8.28
N VAL A 25 -0.21 8.25 7.43
CA VAL A 25 0.11 7.88 6.04
C VAL A 25 0.49 9.13 5.23
N PHE A 26 -0.20 10.24 5.42
CA PHE A 26 0.09 11.47 4.69
C PHE A 26 1.46 12.04 5.05
N GLN A 27 1.80 12.05 6.35
CA GLN A 27 3.11 12.52 6.81
C GLN A 27 4.24 11.61 6.31
N ALA A 28 4.09 10.28 6.42
CA ALA A 28 5.08 9.35 5.89
C ALA A 28 5.28 9.55 4.37
N ALA A 29 4.19 9.75 3.63
CA ALA A 29 4.27 10.03 2.19
C ALA A 29 5.00 11.36 1.90
N LEU A 30 4.73 12.43 2.65
CA LEU A 30 5.45 13.70 2.50
C LEU A 30 6.96 13.52 2.72
N ASN A 31 7.36 12.84 3.80
CA ASN A 31 8.76 12.58 4.10
C ASN A 31 9.43 11.78 2.98
N LEU A 32 8.78 10.72 2.48
CA LEU A 32 9.25 9.92 1.35
C LEU A 32 9.36 10.75 0.05
N SER A 33 8.46 11.73 -0.13
CA SER A 33 8.48 12.65 -1.26
C SER A 33 9.70 13.56 -1.24
N GLU A 34 10.00 14.13 -0.06
CA GLU A 34 11.18 14.95 0.18
C GLU A 34 12.46 14.14 -0.07
N ASP A 35 12.46 12.89 0.38
CA ASP A 35 13.54 11.91 0.19
C ASP A 35 13.65 11.33 -1.24
N ARG A 36 12.70 11.66 -2.14
CA ARG A 36 12.63 11.10 -3.50
C ARG A 36 12.54 9.57 -3.52
N LYS A 37 11.92 8.97 -2.50
CA LYS A 37 11.67 7.54 -2.40
C LYS A 37 10.26 7.22 -2.86
N GLY A 38 10.16 6.43 -3.92
CA GLY A 38 8.88 5.95 -4.43
C GLY A 38 8.15 5.08 -3.41
N ALA A 39 6.85 5.26 -3.29
CA ALA A 39 6.00 4.49 -2.37
C ALA A 39 4.56 4.39 -2.87
N LEU A 40 3.83 3.39 -2.36
CA LEU A 40 2.43 3.19 -2.68
C LEU A 40 1.66 2.74 -1.44
N PHE A 41 0.79 3.60 -0.92
CA PHE A 41 -0.10 3.31 0.19
C PHE A 41 -1.51 3.03 -0.32
N VAL A 42 -2.11 1.94 0.16
CA VAL A 42 -3.50 1.56 -0.15
C VAL A 42 -4.25 1.34 1.15
N VAL A 43 -5.39 2.01 1.33
CA VAL A 43 -6.30 1.76 2.44
C VAL A 43 -7.55 1.09 1.90
N LEU A 44 -7.79 -0.17 2.25
CA LEU A 44 -8.93 -0.95 1.76
C LEU A 44 -10.21 -0.58 2.51
N ARG A 45 -11.30 -0.44 1.75
CA ARG A 45 -12.65 -0.26 2.30
C ARG A 45 -13.24 -1.54 2.85
N ASP A 46 -13.10 -2.60 2.07
CA ASP A 46 -13.55 -3.94 2.41
C ASP A 46 -12.39 -4.92 2.17
N PRO A 47 -11.60 -5.22 3.21
CA PRO A 47 -10.49 -6.17 3.10
C PRO A 47 -10.93 -7.57 2.66
N ALA A 48 -12.10 -8.05 3.13
CA ALA A 48 -12.57 -9.40 2.83
C ALA A 48 -12.85 -9.57 1.32
N VAL A 49 -13.42 -8.55 0.68
CA VAL A 49 -13.68 -8.54 -0.76
C VAL A 49 -12.41 -8.22 -1.56
N SER A 50 -11.58 -7.30 -1.06
CA SER A 50 -10.50 -6.71 -1.85
C SER A 50 -9.21 -7.54 -1.85
N ILE A 51 -8.83 -8.17 -0.73
CA ILE A 51 -7.60 -8.96 -0.63
C ILE A 51 -7.53 -10.07 -1.70
N PRO A 52 -8.59 -10.88 -1.94
CA PRO A 52 -8.54 -11.94 -2.94
C PRO A 52 -8.32 -11.43 -4.37
N GLN A 53 -8.79 -10.22 -4.66
CA GLN A 53 -8.77 -9.60 -5.98
C GLN A 53 -7.46 -8.84 -6.22
N LEU A 54 -7.01 -8.07 -5.22
CA LEU A 54 -5.92 -7.11 -5.34
C LEU A 54 -4.55 -7.68 -4.96
N ILE A 55 -4.47 -8.61 -4.01
CA ILE A 55 -3.19 -9.14 -3.50
C ILE A 55 -2.99 -10.56 -4.00
N ALA A 56 -1.84 -10.82 -4.63
CA ALA A 56 -1.44 -12.15 -5.06
C ALA A 56 -1.33 -13.11 -3.86
N PRO A 57 -1.74 -14.39 -3.96
CA PRO A 57 -1.68 -15.32 -2.83
C PRO A 57 -0.33 -15.37 -2.11
N ALA A 58 0.78 -15.30 -2.85
CA ALA A 58 2.14 -15.31 -2.30
C ALA A 58 2.50 -14.08 -1.45
N ASP A 59 1.78 -12.98 -1.63
CA ASP A 59 2.00 -11.70 -0.93
C ASP A 59 0.97 -11.45 0.18
N ARG A 60 0.06 -12.40 0.44
CA ARG A 60 -0.93 -12.30 1.50
C ARG A 60 -0.31 -12.75 2.82
N MET A 61 -0.44 -11.92 3.86
CA MET A 61 -0.14 -12.30 5.23
C MET A 61 -1.33 -13.08 5.81
N ILE A 62 -1.59 -14.29 5.30
CA ILE A 62 -2.61 -15.19 5.87
C ILE A 62 -1.99 -15.97 7.04
N ASP A 63 -2.81 -16.37 8.01
CA ASP A 63 -2.51 -17.16 9.23
C ASP A 63 -1.82 -18.53 8.99
N GLU A 64 -1.35 -18.84 7.79
CA GLU A 64 -0.62 -20.09 7.55
C GLU A 64 0.79 -20.00 8.16
N VAL A 65 0.94 -20.74 9.27
CA VAL A 65 2.21 -21.27 9.75
C VAL A 65 2.70 -22.22 8.65
N ALA A 66 3.44 -21.69 7.68
CA ALA A 66 4.28 -22.54 6.86
C ALA A 66 5.31 -23.15 7.81
N THR A 67 5.21 -24.45 8.03
CA THR A 67 6.27 -25.24 8.64
C THR A 67 7.51 -25.05 7.78
N ASP A 68 8.55 -24.40 8.31
CA ASP A 68 9.86 -24.35 7.68
C ASP A 68 10.30 -25.81 7.46
N ASP A 69 10.45 -26.20 6.21
CA ASP A 69 11.05 -27.49 5.85
C ASP A 69 12.57 -27.27 5.80
N PRO A 70 13.34 -27.74 6.80
CA PRO A 70 14.76 -27.40 6.93
C PRO A 70 15.63 -27.97 5.79
N GLU A 71 15.08 -28.82 4.91
CA GLU A 71 15.79 -29.45 3.80
C GLU A 71 15.57 -28.77 2.43
N ASP A 72 14.80 -27.68 2.33
CA ASP A 72 14.59 -26.99 1.05
C ASP A 72 15.87 -26.25 0.59
N PRO A 73 16.49 -26.61 -0.55
CA PRO A 73 17.70 -25.94 -1.05
C PRO A 73 17.51 -24.47 -1.43
N ASP A 74 16.27 -23.98 -1.53
CA ASP A 74 15.94 -22.56 -1.76
C ASP A 74 15.88 -21.71 -0.46
N ASN A 75 16.40 -22.21 0.66
CA ASN A 75 16.36 -21.60 2.01
C ASN A 75 17.04 -20.21 2.15
N LEU A 76 17.66 -19.70 1.08
CA LEU A 76 18.31 -18.38 1.01
C LEU A 76 17.65 -17.44 -0.01
N SER A 77 16.49 -17.80 -0.55
CA SER A 77 15.83 -17.01 -1.58
C SER A 77 15.29 -15.67 -1.02
N PRO A 78 15.25 -14.58 -1.82
CA PRO A 78 14.62 -13.31 -1.45
C PRO A 78 13.17 -13.45 -0.95
N ARG A 79 12.51 -14.55 -1.31
CA ARG A 79 11.17 -14.93 -0.83
C ARG A 79 11.15 -15.24 0.67
N LEU A 80 12.19 -15.86 1.22
CA LEU A 80 12.28 -16.14 2.65
C LEU A 80 12.56 -14.87 3.46
N ALA A 81 13.46 -14.00 3.00
CA ALA A 81 13.66 -12.70 3.63
C ALA A 81 12.35 -11.89 3.67
N LYS A 82 11.60 -11.86 2.56
CA LYS A 82 10.27 -11.25 2.51
C LYS A 82 9.28 -11.94 3.45
N ARG A 83 9.28 -13.28 3.53
CA ARG A 83 8.42 -14.06 4.43
C ARG A 83 8.75 -13.83 5.90
N SER A 84 10.01 -13.73 6.28
CA SER A 84 10.44 -13.44 7.65
C SER A 84 10.06 -12.02 8.07
N LEU A 85 10.22 -11.04 7.17
CA LEU A 85 9.74 -9.68 7.43
C LEU A 85 8.20 -9.65 7.50
N HIS A 86 7.52 -10.42 6.65
CA HIS A 86 6.06 -10.58 6.73
C HIS A 86 5.65 -11.19 8.07
N HIS A 87 6.37 -12.20 8.56
CA HIS A 87 6.10 -12.83 9.85
C HIS A 87 6.22 -11.85 11.02
N ILE A 88 7.25 -10.98 11.02
CA ILE A 88 7.45 -9.97 12.07
C ILE A 88 6.39 -8.86 11.99
N ALA A 89 5.99 -8.46 10.78
CA ALA A 89 5.02 -7.39 10.59
C ALA A 89 3.56 -7.83 10.77
N ARG A 90 3.30 -9.15 10.89
CA ARG A 90 1.95 -9.69 11.10
C ARG A 90 1.33 -9.12 12.36
N GLY A 91 0.07 -8.73 12.25
CA GLY A 91 -0.71 -8.18 13.37
C GLY A 91 -0.30 -6.77 13.81
N GLN A 92 0.70 -6.16 13.16
CA GLN A 92 1.06 -4.77 13.43
C GLN A 92 -0.05 -3.82 12.96
N ASN A 93 -0.23 -2.73 13.70
CA ASN A 93 -1.06 -1.61 13.30
C ASN A 93 -0.15 -0.42 13.01
N LEU A 94 -0.37 0.29 11.90
CA LEU A 94 0.39 1.50 11.57
C LEU A 94 0.26 2.59 12.64
N LEU A 95 -0.80 2.56 13.44
CA LEU A 95 -0.98 3.47 14.57
C LEU A 95 -0.02 3.19 15.73
N ASP A 96 0.49 1.96 15.84
CA ASP A 96 1.40 1.54 16.90
C ASP A 96 2.87 1.56 16.46
N LEU A 97 3.12 1.67 15.16
CA LEU A 97 4.47 1.75 14.59
C LEU A 97 5.08 3.14 14.76
N ASP A 98 6.41 3.16 14.93
CA ASP A 98 7.20 4.38 14.79
C ASP A 98 7.13 4.90 13.33
N PRO A 99 7.05 6.23 13.11
CA PRO A 99 6.98 6.80 11.76
C PRO A 99 8.07 6.31 10.81
N SER A 100 9.30 6.15 11.30
CA SER A 100 10.43 5.67 10.48
C SER A 100 10.24 4.23 9.98
N VAL A 101 9.52 3.39 10.74
CA VAL A 101 9.17 2.02 10.33
C VAL A 101 8.14 2.05 9.22
N ILE A 102 7.15 2.95 9.29
CA ILE A 102 6.14 3.12 8.22
C ILE A 102 6.83 3.53 6.92
N GLU A 103 7.75 4.49 7.00
CA GLU A 103 8.55 4.95 5.85
C GLU A 103 9.42 3.83 5.28
N ALA A 104 10.10 3.05 6.14
CA ALA A 104 10.92 1.93 5.71
C ALA A 104 10.09 0.84 5.01
N LEU A 105 8.92 0.48 5.54
CA LEU A 105 8.01 -0.48 4.92
C LEU A 105 7.49 0.02 3.57
N ALA A 106 7.22 1.32 3.46
CA ALA A 106 6.69 1.94 2.25
C ALA A 106 7.73 2.18 1.16
N GLY A 107 9.00 2.33 1.54
CA GLY A 107 10.13 2.42 0.61
C GLY A 107 10.55 1.07 0.01
N ILE A 108 10.04 -0.06 0.53
CA ILE A 108 10.20 -1.37 -0.11
C ILE A 108 9.37 -1.39 -1.40
N ASP A 109 9.96 -1.91 -2.48
CA ASP A 109 9.25 -1.98 -3.76
C ASP A 109 7.97 -2.81 -3.66
N GLY A 110 6.85 -2.21 -4.09
CA GLY A 110 5.50 -2.72 -3.94
C GLY A 110 4.59 -1.78 -3.15
N ALA A 111 3.45 -2.31 -2.72
CA ALA A 111 2.44 -1.55 -1.97
C ALA A 111 2.45 -1.89 -0.48
N VAL A 112 2.23 -0.88 0.35
CA VAL A 112 1.77 -1.01 1.74
C VAL A 112 0.25 -0.96 1.74
N VAL A 113 -0.39 -2.02 2.21
CA VAL A 113 -1.85 -2.18 2.20
C VAL A 113 -2.36 -2.31 3.62
N THR A 114 -3.35 -1.50 3.95
CA THR A 114 -3.98 -1.46 5.28
C THR A 114 -5.49 -1.49 5.17
N ASP A 115 -6.19 -1.71 6.28
CA ASP A 115 -7.62 -1.38 6.39
C ASP A 115 -7.84 -0.01 7.05
N HIS A 116 -9.10 0.41 7.17
CA HIS A 116 -9.47 1.67 7.82
C HIS A 116 -9.10 1.77 9.31
N ALA A 117 -8.84 0.64 9.98
CA ALA A 117 -8.38 0.62 11.37
C ALA A 117 -6.85 0.74 11.48
N GLY A 118 -6.14 0.81 10.36
CA GLY A 118 -4.69 0.89 10.31
C GLY A 118 -3.99 -0.47 10.42
N ARG A 119 -4.73 -1.59 10.43
CA ARG A 119 -4.11 -2.91 10.47
C ARG A 119 -3.32 -3.14 9.19
N LEU A 120 -2.05 -3.52 9.33
CA LEU A 120 -1.19 -3.84 8.19
C LEU A 120 -1.58 -5.19 7.61
N LEU A 121 -2.04 -5.19 6.36
CA LEU A 121 -2.50 -6.39 5.65
C LEU A 121 -1.38 -7.00 4.80
N THR A 122 -0.54 -6.15 4.20
CA THR A 122 0.70 -6.56 3.52
C THR A 122 1.59 -5.35 3.25
N PHE A 123 2.87 -5.57 2.99
CA PHE A 123 3.81 -4.57 2.45
C PHE A 123 4.72 -5.21 1.39
N GLY A 124 5.29 -4.37 0.52
CA GLY A 124 6.08 -4.84 -0.62
C GLY A 124 5.28 -5.75 -1.56
N ALA A 125 3.96 -5.58 -1.62
CA ALA A 125 3.07 -6.44 -2.40
C ALA A 125 3.03 -6.00 -3.85
N ILE A 126 3.12 -6.97 -4.77
CA ILE A 126 2.84 -6.74 -6.19
C ILE A 126 1.34 -6.88 -6.38
N LEU A 127 0.68 -5.75 -6.67
CA LEU A 127 -0.77 -5.71 -6.80
C LEU A 127 -1.21 -6.35 -8.12
N ARG A 128 -2.25 -7.17 -8.04
CA ARG A 128 -2.94 -7.72 -9.19
C ARG A 128 -3.74 -6.60 -9.85
N ILE A 129 -3.55 -6.45 -11.16
CA ILE A 129 -4.27 -5.49 -11.97
C ILE A 129 -5.27 -6.25 -12.83
N ASP A 130 -6.55 -5.91 -12.69
CA ASP A 130 -7.61 -6.49 -13.51
C ASP A 130 -7.37 -6.15 -15.01
N PRO A 131 -7.49 -7.12 -15.93
CA PRO A 131 -7.37 -6.87 -17.37
C PRO A 131 -8.29 -5.76 -17.90
N GLU A 132 -9.48 -5.57 -17.32
CA GLU A 132 -10.38 -4.48 -17.69
C GLU A 132 -9.85 -3.13 -17.22
N ALA A 133 -9.21 -3.06 -16.04
CA ALA A 133 -8.54 -1.85 -15.57
C ALA A 133 -7.36 -1.46 -16.49
N LEU A 134 -6.65 -2.44 -17.02
CA LEU A 134 -5.59 -2.25 -18.04
C LEU A 134 -6.10 -1.65 -19.35
N LYS A 135 -7.34 -1.97 -19.76
CA LYS A 135 -7.93 -1.39 -20.99
C LYS A 135 -8.23 0.11 -20.82
N VAL A 136 -8.70 0.52 -19.65
CA VAL A 136 -8.94 1.93 -19.31
C VAL A 136 -7.61 2.68 -19.13
N ALA A 137 -6.58 1.99 -18.63
CA ALA A 137 -5.27 2.55 -18.34
C ALA A 137 -4.29 2.53 -19.52
N ARG A 138 -4.73 2.31 -20.77
CA ARG A 138 -3.84 2.23 -21.95
C ARG A 138 -2.96 3.46 -22.20
N ALA A 139 -3.29 4.60 -21.59
CA ALA A 139 -2.50 5.83 -21.65
C ALA A 139 -1.71 6.13 -20.35
N VAL A 140 -1.65 5.18 -19.42
CA VAL A 140 -1.00 5.37 -18.12
C VAL A 140 0.44 4.90 -18.19
N GLU A 141 1.36 5.81 -17.90
CA GLU A 141 2.78 5.51 -17.80
C GLU A 141 3.17 5.07 -16.37
N GLY A 142 3.97 4.01 -16.28
CA GLY A 142 4.59 3.54 -15.03
C GLY A 142 3.79 2.48 -14.27
N ALA A 143 4.48 1.42 -13.83
CA ALA A 143 3.90 0.30 -13.10
C ALA A 143 3.20 0.74 -11.79
N ARG A 144 3.81 1.66 -11.04
CA ARG A 144 3.27 2.17 -9.76
C ARG A 144 2.00 3.01 -9.97
N THR A 145 1.92 3.78 -11.06
CA THR A 145 0.71 4.54 -11.41
C THR A 145 -0.44 3.61 -11.82
N LEU A 146 -0.13 2.58 -12.61
CA LEU A 146 -1.11 1.55 -12.98
C LEU A 146 -1.64 0.79 -11.75
N ALA A 147 -0.73 0.38 -10.85
CA ALA A 147 -1.09 -0.25 -9.59
C ALA A 147 -1.95 0.68 -8.72
N ALA A 148 -1.62 1.97 -8.65
CA ALA A 148 -2.39 2.95 -7.89
C ALA A 148 -3.82 3.12 -8.43
N LEU A 149 -3.98 3.20 -9.76
CA LEU A 149 -5.28 3.29 -10.40
C LEU A 149 -6.13 2.04 -10.17
N ALA A 150 -5.55 0.85 -10.34
CA ALA A 150 -6.25 -0.41 -10.09
C ALA A 150 -6.67 -0.55 -8.62
N ALA A 151 -5.75 -0.29 -7.69
CA ALA A 151 -6.02 -0.34 -6.26
C ALA A 151 -7.07 0.69 -5.81
N SER A 152 -7.19 1.82 -6.53
CA SER A 152 -8.11 2.88 -6.15
C SER A 152 -9.60 2.50 -6.23
N TYR A 153 -9.94 1.40 -6.91
CA TYR A 153 -11.30 0.84 -6.88
C TYR A 153 -11.64 0.16 -5.54
N HIS A 154 -10.62 -0.26 -4.79
CA HIS A 154 -10.76 -0.95 -3.51
C HIS A 154 -10.71 0.01 -2.30
N GLY A 155 -10.25 1.24 -2.51
CA GLY A 155 -10.21 2.29 -1.50
C GLY A 155 -9.28 3.45 -1.89
N PRO A 156 -9.06 4.44 -1.02
CA PRO A 156 -8.14 5.53 -1.30
C PRO A 156 -6.69 5.05 -1.39
N VAL A 157 -5.97 5.63 -2.34
CA VAL A 157 -4.57 5.31 -2.63
C VAL A 157 -3.75 6.58 -2.65
N LEU A 158 -2.57 6.53 -2.04
CA LEU A 158 -1.58 7.61 -2.07
C LEU A 158 -0.27 7.07 -2.66
N LYS A 159 0.11 7.62 -3.81
CA LYS A 159 1.36 7.28 -4.52
C LYS A 159 2.38 8.38 -4.27
N VAL A 160 3.62 7.98 -4.02
CA VAL A 160 4.80 8.86 -4.04
C VAL A 160 5.65 8.49 -5.26
N SER A 161 5.97 9.48 -6.10
CA SER A 161 6.91 9.33 -7.21
C SER A 161 8.35 9.46 -6.72
N GLU A 162 9.28 8.83 -7.42
CA GLU A 162 10.72 9.10 -7.26
C GLU A 162 11.04 10.55 -7.71
N ASP A 163 10.19 11.16 -8.51
CA ASP A 163 10.21 12.60 -8.82
C ASP A 163 9.62 13.48 -7.71
N GLY A 164 9.33 12.92 -6.53
CA GLY A 164 8.84 13.68 -5.37
C GLY A 164 7.41 14.22 -5.52
N PHE A 165 6.64 13.71 -6.47
CA PHE A 165 5.21 14.02 -6.59
C PHE A 165 4.37 13.09 -5.70
N LEU A 166 3.45 13.69 -4.94
CA LEU A 166 2.42 12.98 -4.20
C LEU A 166 1.13 12.99 -5.01
N THR A 167 0.59 11.82 -5.31
CA THR A 167 -0.64 11.68 -6.12
C THR A 167 -1.67 10.85 -5.37
N MET A 168 -2.88 11.38 -5.20
CA MET A 168 -4.01 10.63 -4.65
C MET A 168 -4.88 10.06 -5.77
N PHE A 169 -5.25 8.78 -5.62
CA PHE A 169 -6.21 8.11 -6.49
C PHE A 169 -7.42 7.61 -5.70
N LEU A 170 -8.59 7.68 -6.33
CA LEU A 170 -9.83 7.14 -5.78
C LEU A 170 -10.81 6.78 -6.90
N GLY A 171 -11.36 5.56 -6.87
CA GLY A 171 -12.40 5.11 -7.80
C GLY A 171 -11.98 5.19 -9.27
N GLY A 172 -10.75 4.75 -9.58
CA GLY A 172 -10.20 4.71 -10.93
C GLY A 172 -9.71 6.06 -11.48
N ARG A 173 -9.60 7.09 -10.64
CA ARG A 173 -9.28 8.46 -11.06
C ARG A 173 -8.18 9.08 -10.22
N ARG A 174 -7.33 9.89 -10.85
CA ARG A 174 -6.42 10.82 -10.15
C ARG A 174 -7.25 11.97 -9.58
N VAL A 175 -7.22 12.13 -8.26
CA VAL A 175 -7.99 13.16 -7.54
C VAL A 175 -7.21 14.47 -7.48
N TRP A 176 -5.91 14.39 -7.15
CA TRP A 176 -5.00 15.54 -7.12
C TRP A 176 -3.53 15.07 -7.18
N GLU A 177 -2.63 16.02 -7.41
CA GLU A 177 -1.17 15.86 -7.38
C GLU A 177 -0.51 17.09 -6.76
N ILE A 178 0.52 16.91 -5.92
CA ILE A 178 1.41 17.97 -5.38
C ILE A 178 2.85 17.64 -5.63
#